data_AF-A0A2A2DCJ6-F1
#
_entry.id   AF-A0A2A2DCJ6-F1
#
_cell.length_a   1.000
_cell.length_b   1.000
_cell.length_c   1.000
_cell.angle_alpha   90.00
_cell.angle_beta   90.00
_cell.angle_gamma   90.00
#
_symmetry.space_group_name_H-M   'P 1'
#
loop_
_entity.id
_entity.type
_entity.pdbx_description
1 polymer ?
#
loop_
_entity_poly.entity_id
_entity_poly.type
_entity_poly.pdbx_seq_one_letter_code
_entity_poly.pdbx_strand_id
1 'polypeptide(L)'
;MNPKSPAHIARHSVGESGVTEAVTDFASRIGRQVGLMQHSPGRDTFGWEMIADEFLDYVGALSLTDPGLRGKDAEAALRSAAAAALGVVTVGVYRWESVSVFIDYVNFGLTYGSADDPEVSLDETDWLRALHLAVICDSYATEAVTFGETARSLPSGAGEPLWVRAAVGQAYGLLTYLRGYDLEDRYGAEPRTRAEAAGRIDVLLSELVADGNRNLGRVAGLTAVHALLTGDENAFGDALARLLTAHRAVVGAGAAPRNLLPLDAIALAALAFRREGWPPAVESGYLPAALVTGVRTEGPRVGPYGRDKREAAVAELAAAGVFTVTRPAFAWTDTRDDGVYDRLTERKLAEFGDPDADLRLIARMLPSGIRQQVLRFQSRAAHDPEGTDPRQLEALTLAAELAVAACATSAPGDGESGGGGGEGGEGGAGVEVTIGGRALTLPRVGPQPDRMVTGWTSAVGAALVVGAREQLDRLLAVDPAVFGTVHTASVTATYRAALHDHLRGADARPAVDRALAARERALGRDSDEPCPPAVLLSQLVAGDAEGFALALVDALEEHRDHYSVGDRSEGVDAAAGLDVLALACRARALGMPVPVASEYLPEALLALH
;
A
#
# COMPACT_ATOMS: atom_id res chain seq x y z
N MET A 1 -2.62 32.30 -31.42
CA MET A 1 -2.97 31.04 -32.09
C MET A 1 -4.01 30.36 -31.23
N ASN A 2 -5.19 30.07 -31.76
CA ASN A 2 -6.16 29.23 -31.02
C ASN A 2 -5.53 27.84 -30.82
N PRO A 3 -5.52 27.27 -29.60
CA PRO A 3 -5.15 25.89 -29.43
C PRO A 3 -6.11 25.04 -30.27
N LYS A 4 -5.59 24.25 -31.21
CA LYS A 4 -6.38 23.24 -31.91
C LYS A 4 -6.98 22.33 -30.83
N SER A 5 -8.28 22.12 -30.85
CA SER A 5 -8.91 21.11 -30.00
C SER A 5 -8.23 19.77 -30.23
N PRO A 6 -7.91 19.01 -29.17
CA PRO A 6 -7.23 17.73 -29.29
C PRO A 6 -8.06 16.75 -30.15
N ALA A 7 -7.37 15.89 -30.90
CA ALA A 7 -8.05 14.87 -31.68
C ALA A 7 -8.67 13.82 -30.74
N HIS A 8 -9.88 13.34 -31.02
CA HIS A 8 -10.51 12.31 -30.19
C HIS A 8 -10.29 10.90 -30.77
N ILE A 9 -9.76 9.98 -29.96
CA ILE A 9 -9.58 8.56 -30.33
C ILE A 9 -10.35 7.68 -29.34
N ALA A 10 -11.41 7.03 -29.81
CA ALA A 10 -12.20 6.11 -29.01
C ALA A 10 -11.46 4.80 -28.71
N ARG A 11 -11.71 4.23 -27.52
CA ARG A 11 -11.29 2.86 -27.17
C ARG A 11 -12.08 1.81 -27.95
N HIS A 12 -11.50 0.62 -28.11
CA HIS A 12 -12.26 -0.56 -28.53
C HIS A 12 -13.16 -1.07 -27.39
N SER A 13 -14.15 -1.89 -27.73
CA SER A 13 -15.01 -2.56 -26.76
C SER A 13 -14.44 -3.92 -26.35
N VAL A 14 -14.50 -4.22 -25.06
CA VAL A 14 -14.18 -5.54 -24.48
C VAL A 14 -15.49 -6.27 -24.18
N GLY A 15 -15.49 -7.60 -24.29
CA GLY A 15 -16.68 -8.41 -24.00
C GLY A 15 -16.98 -8.48 -22.51
N GLU A 16 -18.26 -8.39 -22.13
CA GLU A 16 -18.71 -8.41 -20.72
C GLU A 16 -18.24 -9.64 -19.95
N SER A 17 -18.15 -10.81 -20.61
CA SER A 17 -17.63 -12.03 -20.01
C SER A 17 -16.19 -11.88 -19.53
N GLY A 18 -15.30 -11.29 -20.35
CA GLY A 18 -13.90 -11.09 -19.98
C GLY A 18 -13.71 -10.05 -18.87
N VAL A 19 -14.55 -9.00 -18.86
CA VAL A 19 -14.59 -8.02 -17.77
C VAL A 19 -15.02 -8.68 -16.46
N THR A 20 -16.05 -9.52 -16.53
CA THR A 20 -16.59 -10.22 -15.36
C THR A 20 -15.56 -11.21 -14.81
N GLU A 21 -14.90 -11.98 -15.68
CA GLU A 21 -13.83 -12.92 -15.29
C GLU A 21 -12.66 -12.19 -14.61
N ALA A 22 -12.21 -11.06 -15.17
CA ALA A 22 -11.12 -10.27 -14.61
C ALA A 22 -11.42 -9.75 -13.19
N VAL A 23 -12.65 -9.33 -12.90
CA VAL A 23 -13.02 -8.70 -11.62
C VAL A 23 -13.50 -9.70 -10.56
N THR A 24 -14.19 -10.76 -10.96
CA THR A 24 -14.81 -11.71 -10.02
C THR A 24 -13.77 -12.49 -9.22
N ASP A 25 -13.84 -12.46 -7.89
CA ASP A 25 -12.93 -13.16 -6.97
C ASP A 25 -11.43 -12.86 -7.24
N PHE A 26 -11.13 -11.67 -7.78
CA PHE A 26 -9.77 -11.35 -8.23
C PHE A 26 -8.73 -11.49 -7.12
N ALA A 27 -8.97 -10.88 -5.95
CA ALA A 27 -8.02 -10.90 -4.83
C ALA A 27 -7.67 -12.33 -4.36
N SER A 28 -8.68 -13.18 -4.16
CA SER A 28 -8.45 -14.57 -3.79
C SER A 28 -7.77 -15.37 -4.91
N ARG A 29 -8.12 -15.11 -6.18
CA ARG A 29 -7.54 -15.81 -7.33
C ARG A 29 -6.05 -15.47 -7.49
N ILE A 30 -5.70 -14.18 -7.47
CA ILE A 30 -4.31 -13.75 -7.61
C ILE A 30 -3.47 -14.21 -6.41
N GLY A 31 -4.02 -14.18 -5.19
CA GLY A 31 -3.37 -14.74 -4.00
C GLY A 31 -3.02 -16.23 -4.14
N ARG A 32 -3.96 -17.04 -4.69
CA ARG A 32 -3.69 -18.45 -4.99
C ARG A 32 -2.61 -18.63 -6.06
N GLN A 33 -2.66 -17.87 -7.15
CA GLN A 33 -1.68 -17.97 -8.24
C GLN A 33 -0.27 -17.59 -7.78
N VAL A 34 -0.13 -16.45 -7.10
CA VAL A 34 1.15 -16.01 -6.53
C VAL A 34 1.67 -17.02 -5.50
N GLY A 35 0.79 -17.53 -4.64
CA GLY A 35 1.15 -18.59 -3.68
C GLY A 35 1.56 -19.92 -4.33
N LEU A 36 1.15 -20.21 -5.56
CA LEU A 36 1.61 -21.40 -6.29
C LEU A 36 3.06 -21.26 -6.79
N MET A 37 3.57 -20.04 -6.97
CA MET A 37 4.95 -19.80 -7.44
C MET A 37 6.01 -20.44 -6.54
N GLN A 38 5.76 -20.57 -5.23
CA GLN A 38 6.70 -21.25 -4.31
C GLN A 38 6.91 -22.73 -4.62
N HIS A 39 5.99 -23.33 -5.39
CA HIS A 39 6.03 -24.74 -5.80
C HIS A 39 6.47 -24.91 -7.25
N SER A 40 6.65 -23.82 -8.01
CA SER A 40 7.15 -23.88 -9.38
C SER A 40 8.61 -24.40 -9.39
N PRO A 41 8.94 -25.36 -10.27
CA PRO A 41 10.32 -25.83 -10.38
C PRO A 41 11.21 -24.74 -10.99
N GLY A 42 12.34 -24.45 -10.34
CA GLY A 42 13.36 -23.56 -10.88
C GLY A 42 12.95 -22.08 -10.92
N ARG A 43 13.57 -21.33 -11.83
CA ARG A 43 13.35 -19.90 -12.04
C ARG A 43 12.24 -19.68 -13.08
N ASP A 44 11.00 -19.61 -12.59
CA ASP A 44 9.80 -19.52 -13.41
C ASP A 44 9.49 -18.08 -13.85
N THR A 45 9.98 -17.67 -15.03
CA THR A 45 9.64 -16.36 -15.61
C THR A 45 8.24 -16.31 -16.21
N PHE A 46 7.76 -17.42 -16.77
CA PHE A 46 6.42 -17.49 -17.36
C PHE A 46 5.32 -17.31 -16.31
N GLY A 47 5.50 -17.86 -15.11
CA GLY A 47 4.59 -17.65 -13.99
C GLY A 47 4.47 -16.17 -13.61
N TRP A 48 5.58 -15.42 -13.59
CA TRP A 48 5.55 -13.97 -13.34
C TRP A 48 4.91 -13.18 -14.48
N GLU A 49 5.11 -13.59 -15.72
CA GLU A 49 4.43 -13.01 -16.89
C GLU A 49 2.91 -13.15 -16.74
N MET A 50 2.43 -14.36 -16.42
CA MET A 50 1.01 -14.66 -16.19
C MET A 50 0.43 -13.85 -15.02
N ILE A 51 1.19 -13.67 -13.93
CA ILE A 51 0.77 -12.84 -12.79
C ILE A 51 0.67 -11.37 -13.19
N ALA A 52 1.68 -10.83 -13.90
CA ALA A 52 1.63 -9.46 -14.40
C ALA A 52 0.42 -9.27 -15.32
N ASP A 53 0.16 -10.29 -16.15
CA ASP A 53 -0.97 -10.29 -17.04
C ASP A 53 -2.31 -10.28 -16.28
N GLU A 54 -2.50 -11.13 -15.26
CA GLU A 54 -3.73 -11.16 -14.47
C GLU A 54 -4.03 -9.78 -13.83
N PHE A 55 -3.02 -9.10 -13.28
CA PHE A 55 -3.17 -7.73 -12.77
C PHE A 55 -3.58 -6.74 -13.86
N LEU A 56 -2.99 -6.82 -15.06
CA LEU A 56 -3.33 -5.91 -16.16
C LEU A 56 -4.75 -6.12 -16.70
N ASP A 57 -5.26 -7.35 -16.70
CA ASP A 57 -6.67 -7.60 -17.02
C ASP A 57 -7.59 -6.97 -15.97
N TYR A 58 -7.24 -7.08 -14.69
CA TYR A 58 -7.99 -6.45 -13.62
C TYR A 58 -8.02 -4.92 -13.73
N VAL A 59 -6.86 -4.26 -13.87
CA VAL A 59 -6.77 -2.80 -14.03
C VAL A 59 -7.47 -2.36 -15.32
N GLY A 60 -7.34 -3.13 -16.39
CA GLY A 60 -8.06 -2.89 -17.65
C GLY A 60 -9.57 -2.89 -17.46
N ALA A 61 -10.10 -3.86 -16.72
CA ALA A 61 -11.52 -3.94 -16.37
C ALA A 61 -11.97 -2.78 -15.45
N LEU A 62 -11.17 -2.42 -14.43
CA LEU A 62 -11.45 -1.26 -13.57
C LEU A 62 -11.53 0.06 -14.37
N SER A 63 -10.78 0.18 -15.47
CA SER A 63 -10.82 1.38 -16.32
C SER A 63 -12.15 1.62 -17.04
N LEU A 64 -13.09 0.66 -16.99
CA LEU A 64 -14.45 0.81 -17.52
C LEU A 64 -15.39 1.48 -16.51
N THR A 65 -15.19 1.24 -15.21
CA THR A 65 -15.99 1.84 -14.13
C THR A 65 -15.35 3.12 -13.57
N ASP A 66 -14.03 3.16 -13.50
CA ASP A 66 -13.22 4.35 -13.21
C ASP A 66 -12.27 4.66 -14.38
N PRO A 67 -12.72 5.41 -15.40
CA PRO A 67 -11.87 5.80 -16.54
C PRO A 67 -10.63 6.62 -16.16
N GLY A 68 -10.61 7.21 -14.97
CA GLY A 68 -9.47 7.97 -14.46
C GLY A 68 -8.40 7.10 -13.82
N LEU A 69 -8.74 5.87 -13.40
CA LEU A 69 -7.92 4.96 -12.57
C LEU A 69 -7.30 5.65 -11.35
N ARG A 70 -8.13 6.39 -10.60
CA ARG A 70 -7.69 7.15 -9.41
C ARG A 70 -7.77 6.34 -8.12
N GLY A 71 -8.50 5.21 -8.12
CA GLY A 71 -8.65 4.35 -6.95
C GLY A 71 -7.33 3.70 -6.49
N LYS A 72 -7.17 3.55 -5.16
CA LYS A 72 -5.98 2.95 -4.55
C LYS A 72 -5.77 1.49 -4.96
N ASP A 73 -6.87 0.76 -5.13
CA ASP A 73 -6.87 -0.63 -5.57
C ASP A 73 -6.27 -0.80 -6.98
N ALA A 74 -6.68 0.05 -7.94
CA ALA A 74 -6.09 0.08 -9.27
C ALA A 74 -4.60 0.45 -9.24
N GLU A 75 -4.20 1.39 -8.37
CA GLU A 75 -2.80 1.76 -8.16
C GLU A 75 -1.97 0.56 -7.65
N ALA A 76 -2.45 -0.14 -6.61
CA ALA A 76 -1.78 -1.28 -6.00
C ALA A 76 -1.67 -2.47 -6.97
N ALA A 77 -2.74 -2.75 -7.73
CA ALA A 77 -2.74 -3.77 -8.78
C ALA A 77 -1.74 -3.44 -9.89
N LEU A 78 -1.67 -2.17 -10.33
CA LEU A 78 -0.73 -1.76 -11.38
C LEU A 78 0.73 -1.80 -10.91
N ARG A 79 1.02 -1.37 -9.68
CA ARG A 79 2.35 -1.52 -9.06
C ARG A 79 2.76 -2.98 -8.95
N SER A 80 1.82 -3.86 -8.62
CA SER A 80 2.04 -5.31 -8.55
C SER A 80 2.27 -5.92 -9.93
N ALA A 81 1.59 -5.45 -10.97
CA ALA A 81 1.90 -5.80 -12.36
C ALA A 81 3.33 -5.38 -12.74
N ALA A 82 3.75 -4.17 -12.34
CA ALA A 82 5.11 -3.68 -12.57
C ALA A 82 6.16 -4.52 -11.85
N ALA A 83 5.91 -4.89 -10.59
CA ALA A 83 6.79 -5.76 -9.81
C ALA A 83 6.91 -7.16 -10.41
N ALA A 84 5.79 -7.76 -10.85
CA ALA A 84 5.78 -9.05 -11.54
C ALA A 84 6.55 -8.99 -12.87
N ALA A 85 6.33 -7.95 -13.69
CA ALA A 85 7.05 -7.76 -14.95
C ALA A 85 8.56 -7.52 -14.74
N LEU A 86 8.95 -6.78 -13.69
CA LEU A 86 10.36 -6.65 -13.31
C LEU A 86 10.91 -8.00 -12.81
N GLY A 87 10.09 -8.80 -12.14
CA GLY A 87 10.38 -10.19 -11.77
C GLY A 87 10.78 -11.04 -12.97
N VAL A 88 10.05 -10.96 -14.08
CA VAL A 88 10.40 -11.63 -15.35
C VAL A 88 11.83 -11.27 -15.79
N VAL A 89 12.16 -9.97 -15.80
CA VAL A 89 13.47 -9.46 -16.22
C VAL A 89 14.59 -9.93 -15.28
N THR A 90 14.41 -9.70 -13.98
CA THR A 90 15.44 -9.96 -12.95
C THR A 90 15.70 -11.45 -12.75
N VAL A 91 14.65 -12.26 -12.70
CA VAL A 91 14.75 -13.72 -12.57
C VAL A 91 15.44 -14.33 -13.81
N GLY A 92 15.12 -13.83 -15.01
CA GLY A 92 15.71 -14.30 -16.27
C GLY A 92 17.19 -13.91 -16.46
N VAL A 93 17.60 -12.73 -15.97
CA VAL A 93 18.96 -12.19 -16.18
C VAL A 93 19.94 -12.52 -15.04
N TYR A 94 19.58 -12.32 -13.78
CA TYR A 94 20.51 -12.45 -12.64
C TYR A 94 20.64 -13.89 -12.14
N ARG A 95 21.11 -14.79 -13.02
CA ARG A 95 21.11 -16.25 -12.80
C ARG A 95 22.01 -16.73 -11.65
N TRP A 96 23.06 -15.97 -11.36
CA TRP A 96 24.10 -16.32 -10.38
C TRP A 96 23.94 -15.61 -9.02
N GLU A 97 22.90 -14.80 -8.89
CA GLU A 97 22.65 -13.97 -7.70
C GLU A 97 21.29 -14.31 -7.09
N SER A 98 21.12 -14.03 -5.80
CA SER A 98 19.81 -14.16 -5.17
C SER A 98 18.89 -13.06 -5.67
N VAL A 99 17.72 -13.42 -6.19
CA VAL A 99 16.71 -12.46 -6.68
C VAL A 99 15.43 -12.64 -5.89
N SER A 100 14.85 -11.54 -5.41
CA SER A 100 13.56 -11.56 -4.72
C SER A 100 12.52 -10.79 -5.54
N VAL A 101 11.38 -11.42 -5.77
CA VAL A 101 10.19 -10.78 -6.36
C VAL A 101 9.14 -10.67 -5.27
N PHE A 102 8.61 -9.46 -5.08
CA PHE A 102 7.62 -9.18 -4.05
C PHE A 102 6.38 -8.54 -4.66
N ILE A 103 5.22 -9.11 -4.38
CA ILE A 103 3.91 -8.65 -4.83
C ILE A 103 3.17 -8.06 -3.64
N ASP A 104 3.23 -6.73 -3.57
CA ASP A 104 2.64 -5.88 -2.54
C ASP A 104 1.14 -6.12 -2.32
N TYR A 105 0.36 -6.28 -3.40
CA TYR A 105 -1.10 -6.44 -3.34
C TYR A 105 -1.56 -7.65 -2.52
N VAL A 106 -0.76 -8.72 -2.48
CA VAL A 106 -1.05 -9.96 -1.70
C VAL A 106 -0.01 -10.21 -0.60
N ASN A 107 0.87 -9.23 -0.33
CA ASN A 107 1.97 -9.31 0.63
C ASN A 107 2.79 -10.62 0.53
N PHE A 108 3.19 -10.98 -0.70
CA PHE A 108 3.93 -12.21 -0.94
C PHE A 108 5.28 -11.95 -1.57
N GLY A 109 6.33 -12.55 -1.01
CA GLY A 109 7.69 -12.50 -1.53
C GLY A 109 8.24 -13.89 -1.82
N LEU A 110 8.87 -14.04 -2.98
CA LEU A 110 9.60 -15.26 -3.34
C LEU A 110 11.05 -14.91 -3.66
N THR A 111 11.98 -15.64 -3.05
CA THR A 111 13.42 -15.49 -3.28
C THR A 111 13.98 -16.70 -4.02
N TYR A 112 14.58 -16.44 -5.18
CA TYR A 112 15.26 -17.43 -6.00
C TYR A 112 16.75 -17.46 -5.66
N GLY A 113 17.27 -18.65 -5.36
CA GLY A 113 18.72 -18.87 -5.24
C GLY A 113 19.42 -18.88 -6.61
N SER A 114 20.74 -19.03 -6.61
CA SER A 114 21.51 -19.29 -7.83
C SER A 114 21.03 -20.57 -8.50
N ALA A 115 20.89 -20.58 -9.83
CA ALA A 115 20.46 -21.74 -10.60
C ALA A 115 21.50 -22.15 -11.64
N ASP A 116 21.73 -23.45 -11.80
CA ASP A 116 22.65 -24.04 -12.79
C ASP A 116 21.99 -24.27 -14.16
N ASP A 117 20.69 -23.96 -14.33
CA ASP A 117 19.90 -24.34 -15.51
C ASP A 117 20.04 -23.33 -16.68
N PRO A 118 20.24 -23.75 -17.95
CA PRO A 118 20.73 -22.85 -19.01
C PRO A 118 19.69 -21.97 -19.73
N GLU A 119 18.38 -22.15 -19.56
CA GLU A 119 17.46 -21.98 -20.69
C GLU A 119 16.49 -20.77 -20.68
N VAL A 120 16.66 -19.75 -19.84
CA VAL A 120 15.72 -18.59 -19.85
C VAL A 120 16.27 -17.41 -20.67
N SER A 121 15.91 -17.32 -21.94
CA SER A 121 16.19 -16.13 -22.76
C SER A 121 15.20 -15.01 -22.43
N LEU A 122 15.71 -13.79 -22.22
CA LEU A 122 14.89 -12.60 -22.03
C LEU A 122 14.30 -12.12 -23.36
N ASP A 123 12.97 -12.01 -23.45
CA ASP A 123 12.28 -11.39 -24.59
C ASP A 123 12.38 -9.86 -24.49
N GLU A 124 12.66 -9.19 -25.61
CA GLU A 124 12.68 -7.72 -25.65
C GLU A 124 11.32 -7.08 -25.40
N THR A 125 10.23 -7.81 -25.66
CA THR A 125 8.86 -7.39 -25.39
C THR A 125 8.59 -7.33 -23.89
N ASP A 126 9.00 -8.35 -23.14
CA ASP A 126 8.86 -8.39 -21.68
C ASP A 126 9.71 -7.32 -21.01
N TRP A 127 10.94 -7.13 -21.50
CA TRP A 127 11.81 -6.07 -20.99
C TRP A 127 11.20 -4.68 -21.22
N LEU A 128 10.68 -4.40 -22.43
CA LEU A 128 9.99 -3.14 -22.71
C LEU A 128 8.73 -2.97 -21.87
N ARG A 129 7.94 -4.04 -21.70
CA ARG A 129 6.75 -4.03 -20.83
C ARG A 129 7.11 -3.65 -19.40
N ALA A 130 8.15 -4.27 -18.83
CA ALA A 130 8.65 -3.93 -17.50
C ALA A 130 9.10 -2.46 -17.41
N LEU A 131 9.82 -1.96 -18.41
CA LEU A 131 10.23 -0.54 -18.45
C LEU A 131 9.02 0.40 -18.54
N HIS A 132 8.05 0.11 -19.40
CA HIS A 132 6.83 0.92 -19.53
C HIS A 132 6.05 0.95 -18.22
N LEU A 133 5.88 -0.19 -17.54
CA LEU A 133 5.22 -0.23 -16.24
C LEU A 133 6.01 0.53 -15.17
N ALA A 134 7.33 0.39 -15.12
CA ALA A 134 8.18 1.15 -14.20
C ALA A 134 8.08 2.68 -14.44
N VAL A 135 7.95 3.10 -15.70
CA VAL A 135 7.65 4.50 -16.04
C VAL A 135 6.27 4.88 -15.54
N ILE A 136 5.22 4.12 -15.89
CA ILE A 136 3.83 4.45 -15.51
C ILE A 136 3.69 4.59 -13.98
N CYS A 137 4.24 3.62 -13.23
CA CYS A 137 4.23 3.58 -11.77
C CYS A 137 5.23 4.55 -11.10
N ASP A 138 5.98 5.33 -11.87
CA ASP A 138 7.01 6.26 -11.38
C ASP A 138 8.10 5.59 -10.51
N SER A 139 8.41 4.32 -10.78
CA SER A 139 9.38 3.52 -10.05
C SER A 139 10.72 3.37 -10.77
N TYR A 140 10.86 3.91 -11.99
CA TYR A 140 12.10 3.82 -12.78
C TYR A 140 13.34 4.28 -12.01
N ALA A 141 13.26 5.37 -11.23
CA ALA A 141 14.42 5.89 -10.51
C ALA A 141 15.03 4.86 -9.53
N THR A 142 14.17 4.08 -8.86
CA THR A 142 14.58 2.99 -7.97
C THR A 142 15.25 1.84 -8.74
N GLU A 143 14.75 1.56 -9.96
CA GLU A 143 15.16 0.42 -10.78
C GLU A 143 16.13 0.77 -11.91
N ALA A 144 16.65 2.01 -11.92
CA ALA A 144 17.44 2.53 -13.05
C ALA A 144 18.71 1.71 -13.30
N VAL A 145 19.34 1.22 -12.22
CA VAL A 145 20.52 0.34 -12.28
C VAL A 145 20.13 -1.01 -12.90
N THR A 146 19.06 -1.64 -12.39
CA THR A 146 18.51 -2.91 -12.88
C THR A 146 18.25 -2.86 -14.39
N PHE A 147 17.52 -1.85 -14.86
CA PHE A 147 17.26 -1.68 -16.29
C PHE A 147 18.54 -1.39 -17.10
N GLY A 148 19.48 -0.62 -16.53
CA GLY A 148 20.76 -0.34 -17.17
C GLY A 148 21.62 -1.58 -17.41
N GLU A 149 21.66 -2.50 -16.43
CA GLU A 149 22.43 -3.74 -16.49
C GLU A 149 21.77 -4.77 -17.41
N THR A 150 20.47 -4.99 -17.23
CA THR A 150 19.70 -6.03 -17.95
C THR A 150 19.53 -5.72 -19.43
N ALA A 151 19.56 -4.45 -19.84
CA ALA A 151 19.49 -4.06 -21.26
C ALA A 151 20.60 -4.67 -22.13
N ARG A 152 21.75 -5.04 -21.55
CA ARG A 152 22.87 -5.69 -22.27
C ARG A 152 22.53 -7.12 -22.70
N SER A 153 21.54 -7.74 -22.06
CA SER A 153 21.07 -9.09 -22.37
C SER A 153 20.02 -9.10 -23.49
N LEU A 154 19.61 -7.92 -23.99
CA LEU A 154 18.67 -7.84 -25.10
C LEU A 154 19.29 -8.34 -26.41
N PRO A 155 18.53 -9.07 -27.25
CA PRO A 155 19.01 -9.56 -28.54
C PRO A 155 19.42 -8.38 -29.43
N SER A 156 20.72 -8.29 -29.74
CA SER A 156 21.28 -7.18 -30.49
C SER A 156 22.23 -7.66 -31.60
N GLY A 157 22.18 -6.98 -32.74
CA GLY A 157 23.04 -7.29 -33.90
C GLY A 157 22.31 -7.13 -35.23
N ALA A 158 23.08 -7.06 -36.33
CA ALA A 158 22.52 -6.94 -37.69
C ALA A 158 21.82 -8.22 -38.19
N GLY A 159 22.05 -9.36 -37.51
CA GLY A 159 21.41 -10.64 -37.82
C GLY A 159 20.01 -10.81 -37.21
N GLU A 160 19.62 -9.94 -36.27
CA GLU A 160 18.30 -10.00 -35.65
C GLU A 160 17.20 -9.48 -36.59
N PRO A 161 15.97 -10.01 -36.49
CA PRO A 161 14.85 -9.49 -37.26
C PRO A 161 14.63 -8.00 -37.03
N LEU A 162 14.19 -7.27 -38.08
CA LEU A 162 13.96 -5.82 -38.00
C LEU A 162 13.01 -5.42 -36.87
N TRP A 163 12.00 -6.23 -36.54
CA TRP A 163 11.07 -5.95 -35.45
C TRP A 163 11.72 -6.05 -34.06
N VAL A 164 12.65 -7.00 -33.85
CA VAL A 164 13.47 -7.12 -32.63
C VAL A 164 14.40 -5.91 -32.52
N ARG A 165 15.14 -5.60 -33.60
CA ARG A 165 16.05 -4.43 -33.63
C ARG A 165 15.30 -3.11 -33.37
N ALA A 166 14.08 -2.98 -33.90
CA ALA A 166 13.22 -1.82 -33.66
C ALA A 166 12.76 -1.73 -32.19
N ALA A 167 12.41 -2.85 -31.56
CA ALA A 167 12.05 -2.90 -30.14
C ALA A 167 13.24 -2.54 -29.24
N VAL A 168 14.41 -3.12 -29.52
CA VAL A 168 15.65 -2.82 -28.81
C VAL A 168 16.09 -1.36 -29.02
N GLY A 169 15.89 -0.81 -30.23
CA GLY A 169 16.08 0.62 -30.50
C GLY A 169 15.18 1.51 -29.66
N GLN A 170 13.91 1.13 -29.49
CA GLN A 170 12.96 1.83 -28.61
C GLN A 170 13.40 1.76 -27.14
N ALA A 171 13.81 0.58 -26.67
CA ALA A 171 14.32 0.36 -25.32
C ALA A 171 15.51 1.28 -25.01
N TYR A 172 16.51 1.27 -25.88
CA TYR A 172 17.70 2.10 -25.73
C TYR A 172 17.40 3.60 -25.85
N GLY A 173 16.49 4.00 -26.73
CA GLY A 173 16.03 5.39 -26.83
C GLY A 173 15.37 5.88 -25.54
N LEU A 174 14.47 5.07 -24.97
CA LEU A 174 13.82 5.37 -23.68
C LEU A 174 14.81 5.43 -22.53
N LEU A 175 15.73 4.45 -22.41
CA LEU A 175 16.79 4.49 -21.40
C LEU A 175 17.63 5.75 -21.50
N THR A 176 18.01 6.14 -22.72
CA THR A 176 18.81 7.35 -22.95
C THR A 176 18.04 8.61 -22.57
N TYR A 177 16.73 8.65 -22.84
CA TYR A 177 15.87 9.75 -22.42
C TYR A 177 15.71 9.84 -20.90
N LEU A 178 15.55 8.67 -20.25
CA LEU A 178 15.36 8.53 -18.81
C LEU A 178 16.62 8.87 -18.00
N ARG A 179 17.80 8.47 -18.50
CA ARG A 179 19.13 8.81 -17.95
C ARG A 179 19.39 10.31 -18.02
N GLY A 180 19.02 11.03 -16.96
CA GLY A 180 19.49 12.40 -16.75
C GLY A 180 20.90 12.36 -16.15
N TYR A 181 21.92 12.64 -16.96
CA TYR A 181 23.34 12.94 -16.63
C TYR A 181 24.15 12.09 -15.60
N ASP A 182 23.56 11.18 -14.81
CA ASP A 182 24.22 10.64 -13.60
C ASP A 182 24.06 9.11 -13.41
N LEU A 183 24.06 8.35 -14.50
CA LEU A 183 24.55 6.97 -14.43
C LEU A 183 26.00 7.02 -14.90
N GLU A 184 26.94 6.89 -13.95
CA GLU A 184 28.36 6.77 -14.26
C GLU A 184 28.58 5.82 -15.46
N ASP A 185 29.59 6.13 -16.28
CA ASP A 185 30.05 5.38 -17.48
C ASP A 185 30.24 3.86 -17.27
N ARG A 186 30.08 3.34 -16.04
CA ARG A 186 30.16 1.94 -15.62
C ARG A 186 29.10 1.01 -16.25
N TYR A 187 27.94 1.54 -16.67
CA TYR A 187 26.79 0.69 -17.04
C TYR A 187 26.48 0.56 -18.54
N GLY A 188 27.28 1.16 -19.43
CA GLY A 188 27.58 0.69 -20.80
C GLY A 188 26.46 0.28 -21.78
N ALA A 189 25.19 0.66 -21.59
CA ALA A 189 24.18 0.50 -22.65
C ALA A 189 24.34 1.66 -23.66
N GLU A 190 24.79 1.35 -24.88
CA GLU A 190 24.79 2.32 -25.98
C GLU A 190 23.35 2.50 -26.48
N PRO A 191 22.91 3.71 -26.86
CA PRO A 191 23.66 4.95 -27.11
C PRO A 191 23.90 5.81 -25.86
N ARG A 192 24.92 6.69 -25.91
CA ARG A 192 25.35 7.50 -24.76
C ARG A 192 24.71 8.88 -24.71
N THR A 193 24.29 9.41 -25.86
CA THR A 193 23.67 10.74 -25.95
C THR A 193 22.31 10.68 -26.62
N ARG A 194 21.45 11.67 -26.32
CA ARG A 194 20.13 11.81 -26.98
C ARG A 194 20.26 11.90 -28.50
N ALA A 195 21.28 12.58 -29.01
CA ALA A 195 21.54 12.73 -30.44
C ALA A 195 21.94 11.40 -31.11
N GLU A 196 22.80 10.61 -30.47
CA GLU A 196 23.15 9.27 -30.95
C GLU A 196 21.93 8.34 -30.95
N ALA A 197 21.10 8.41 -29.92
CA ALA A 197 19.86 7.65 -29.83
C ALA A 197 18.89 8.01 -30.96
N ALA A 198 18.67 9.31 -31.19
CA ALA A 198 17.84 9.80 -32.27
C ALA A 198 18.36 9.31 -33.64
N GLY A 199 19.66 9.46 -33.91
CA GLY A 199 20.26 9.01 -35.17
C GLY A 199 20.17 7.50 -35.40
N ARG A 200 20.24 6.67 -34.35
CA ARG A 200 19.99 5.22 -34.46
C ARG A 200 18.53 4.91 -34.79
N ILE A 201 17.60 5.67 -34.20
CA ILE A 201 16.17 5.53 -34.51
C ILE A 201 15.89 5.97 -35.96
N ASP A 202 16.53 7.01 -36.48
CA ASP A 202 16.38 7.45 -37.88
C ASP A 202 16.74 6.35 -38.88
N VAL A 203 17.82 5.60 -38.61
CA VAL A 203 18.22 4.44 -39.43
C VAL A 203 17.13 3.37 -39.40
N LEU A 204 16.64 3.01 -38.21
CA LEU A 204 15.58 2.01 -38.05
C LEU A 204 14.27 2.42 -38.73
N LEU A 205 13.87 3.69 -38.60
CA LEU A 205 12.68 4.22 -39.27
C LEU A 205 12.84 4.17 -40.79
N SER A 206 14.03 4.47 -41.32
CA SER A 206 14.33 4.36 -42.76
C SER A 206 14.22 2.91 -43.26
N GLU A 207 14.72 1.95 -42.49
CA GLU A 207 14.61 0.52 -42.81
C GLU A 207 13.15 0.03 -42.73
N LEU A 208 12.37 0.48 -41.75
CA LEU A 208 10.94 0.13 -41.62
C LEU A 208 10.12 0.68 -42.79
N VAL A 209 10.43 1.89 -43.27
CA VAL A 209 9.83 2.44 -44.49
C VAL A 209 10.15 1.56 -45.70
N ALA A 210 11.38 1.08 -45.83
CA ALA A 210 11.78 0.17 -46.90
C ALA A 210 11.08 -1.21 -46.81
N ASP A 211 10.77 -1.69 -45.60
CA ASP A 211 9.98 -2.91 -45.38
C ASP A 211 8.45 -2.71 -45.56
N GLY A 212 8.03 -1.47 -45.89
CA GLY A 212 6.64 -1.12 -46.15
C GLY A 212 5.81 -0.86 -44.88
N ASN A 213 6.45 -0.56 -43.75
CA ASN A 213 5.80 -0.21 -42.48
C ASN A 213 4.78 -1.26 -41.99
N ARG A 214 5.14 -2.55 -42.06
CA ARG A 214 4.24 -3.66 -41.71
C ARG A 214 3.72 -3.61 -40.27
N ASN A 215 4.47 -2.99 -39.35
CA ASN A 215 4.06 -2.75 -37.97
C ASN A 215 3.95 -1.25 -37.68
N LEU A 216 2.77 -0.68 -37.97
CA LEU A 216 2.48 0.75 -37.77
C LEU A 216 2.61 1.20 -36.30
N GLY A 217 2.28 0.32 -35.35
CA GLY A 217 2.45 0.60 -33.91
C GLY A 217 3.92 0.80 -33.56
N ARG A 218 4.80 -0.11 -33.99
CA ARG A 218 6.24 0.01 -33.75
C ARG A 218 6.85 1.26 -34.39
N VAL A 219 6.44 1.61 -35.61
CA VAL A 219 6.87 2.84 -36.29
C VAL A 219 6.45 4.08 -35.47
N ALA A 220 5.19 4.11 -35.02
CA ALA A 220 4.68 5.23 -34.21
C ALA A 220 5.38 5.33 -32.85
N GLY A 221 5.62 4.21 -32.16
CA GLY A 221 6.35 4.16 -30.89
C GLY A 221 7.79 4.68 -31.02
N LEU A 222 8.53 4.23 -32.05
CA LEU A 222 9.87 4.76 -32.33
C LEU A 222 9.86 6.25 -32.67
N THR A 223 8.88 6.70 -33.46
CA THR A 223 8.73 8.12 -33.82
C THR A 223 8.46 8.97 -32.57
N ALA A 224 7.64 8.47 -31.63
CA ALA A 224 7.37 9.16 -30.37
C ALA A 224 8.62 9.24 -29.48
N VAL A 225 9.41 8.16 -29.36
CA VAL A 225 10.69 8.20 -28.63
C VAL A 225 11.68 9.17 -29.30
N HIS A 226 11.76 9.16 -30.63
CA HIS A 226 12.58 10.12 -31.38
C HIS A 226 12.17 11.56 -31.04
N ALA A 227 10.88 11.88 -31.08
CA ALA A 227 10.35 13.21 -30.77
C ALA A 227 10.67 13.66 -29.33
N LEU A 228 10.62 12.74 -28.34
CA LEU A 228 11.06 13.02 -26.97
C LEU A 228 12.57 13.30 -26.90
N LEU A 229 13.39 12.56 -27.64
CA LEU A 229 14.84 12.76 -27.67
C LEU A 229 15.23 14.10 -28.31
N THR A 230 14.47 14.58 -29.30
CA THR A 230 14.73 15.82 -30.03
C THR A 230 13.97 17.04 -29.52
N GLY A 231 13.01 16.87 -28.61
CA GLY A 231 12.21 17.98 -28.06
C GLY A 231 11.09 18.47 -28.98
N ASP A 232 10.57 17.62 -29.88
CA ASP A 232 9.53 17.98 -30.84
C ASP A 232 8.12 17.59 -30.34
N GLU A 233 7.46 18.51 -29.64
CA GLU A 233 6.11 18.33 -29.10
C GLU A 233 5.06 17.99 -30.16
N ASN A 234 5.13 18.61 -31.35
CA ASN A 234 4.15 18.38 -32.41
C ASN A 234 4.33 16.99 -33.03
N ALA A 235 5.57 16.60 -33.33
CA ALA A 235 5.86 15.27 -33.83
C ALA A 235 5.48 14.19 -32.81
N PHE A 236 5.68 14.46 -31.51
CA PHE A 236 5.24 13.57 -30.44
C PHE A 236 3.72 13.40 -30.44
N GLY A 237 2.96 14.49 -30.49
CA GLY A 237 1.50 14.45 -30.52
C GLY A 237 0.94 13.64 -31.71
N ASP A 238 1.50 13.85 -32.90
CA ASP A 238 1.12 13.09 -34.11
C ASP A 238 1.50 11.60 -34.00
N ALA A 239 2.68 11.29 -33.45
CA ALA A 239 3.13 9.92 -33.24
C ALA A 239 2.25 9.18 -32.22
N LEU A 240 1.90 9.83 -31.10
CA LEU A 240 1.00 9.29 -30.09
C LEU A 240 -0.40 8.99 -30.68
N ALA A 241 -0.94 9.88 -31.51
CA ALA A 241 -2.21 9.66 -32.19
C ALA A 241 -2.16 8.42 -33.12
N ARG A 242 -1.08 8.27 -33.88
CA ARG A 242 -0.86 7.10 -34.75
C ARG A 242 -0.69 5.81 -33.95
N LEU A 243 0.01 5.86 -32.82
CA LEU A 243 0.22 4.72 -31.94
C LEU A 243 -1.12 4.19 -31.41
N LEU A 244 -1.96 5.07 -30.85
CA LEU A 244 -3.29 4.70 -30.36
C LEU A 244 -4.22 4.19 -31.46
N THR A 245 -4.13 4.78 -32.67
CA THR A 245 -4.91 4.33 -33.83
C THR A 245 -4.47 2.94 -34.29
N ALA A 246 -3.16 2.71 -34.37
CA ALA A 246 -2.58 1.42 -34.74
C ALA A 246 -2.94 0.33 -33.72
N HIS A 247 -2.85 0.65 -32.42
CA HIS A 247 -3.28 -0.23 -31.34
C HIS A 247 -4.74 -0.67 -31.52
N ARG A 248 -5.66 0.30 -31.69
CA ARG A 248 -7.07 0.03 -31.92
C ARG A 248 -7.33 -0.83 -33.17
N ALA A 249 -6.55 -0.66 -34.23
CA ALA A 249 -6.74 -1.38 -35.48
C ALA A 249 -6.34 -2.86 -35.38
N VAL A 250 -5.37 -3.18 -34.52
CA VAL A 250 -4.89 -4.55 -34.29
C VAL A 250 -5.78 -5.29 -33.28
N VAL A 251 -6.30 -4.58 -32.28
CA VAL A 251 -7.11 -5.19 -31.22
C VAL A 251 -8.54 -5.44 -31.71
N GLY A 252 -8.92 -6.73 -31.82
CA GLY A 252 -10.24 -7.18 -32.26
C GLY A 252 -11.34 -7.09 -31.20
N ALA A 253 -12.60 -7.27 -31.63
CA ALA A 253 -13.73 -7.38 -30.71
C ALA A 253 -13.58 -8.64 -29.82
N GLY A 254 -13.66 -8.46 -28.50
CA GLY A 254 -13.46 -9.55 -27.53
C GLY A 254 -12.03 -9.73 -27.02
N ALA A 255 -11.15 -8.75 -27.27
CA ALA A 255 -9.81 -8.71 -26.68
C ALA A 255 -9.86 -8.70 -25.14
N ALA A 256 -8.81 -9.26 -24.52
CA ALA A 256 -8.68 -9.27 -23.06
C ALA A 256 -8.65 -7.83 -22.49
N PRO A 257 -9.24 -7.59 -21.30
CA PRO A 257 -9.31 -6.26 -20.69
C PRO A 257 -7.98 -5.49 -20.62
N ARG A 258 -6.83 -6.18 -20.44
CA ARG A 258 -5.47 -5.61 -20.49
C ARG A 258 -5.22 -4.72 -21.71
N ASN A 259 -5.87 -5.01 -22.84
CA ASN A 259 -5.69 -4.26 -24.08
C ASN A 259 -6.31 -2.85 -24.02
N LEU A 260 -7.15 -2.57 -23.03
CA LEU A 260 -7.60 -1.20 -22.74
C LEU A 260 -6.46 -0.31 -22.22
N LEU A 261 -5.29 -0.88 -21.92
CA LEU A 261 -4.10 -0.22 -21.41
C LEU A 261 -2.92 -0.40 -22.39
N PRO A 262 -2.82 0.38 -23.48
CA PRO A 262 -1.61 0.38 -24.33
C PRO A 262 -0.43 0.98 -23.56
N LEU A 263 0.32 0.11 -22.87
CA LEU A 263 1.37 0.51 -21.91
C LEU A 263 2.45 1.40 -22.54
N ASP A 264 2.78 1.17 -23.81
CA ASP A 264 3.73 1.99 -24.54
C ASP A 264 3.22 3.43 -24.73
N ALA A 265 1.98 3.59 -25.20
CA ALA A 265 1.35 4.89 -25.38
C ALA A 265 1.16 5.63 -24.05
N ILE A 266 0.76 4.92 -22.99
CA ILE A 266 0.58 5.49 -21.65
C ILE A 266 1.94 5.93 -21.09
N ALA A 267 2.97 5.08 -21.15
CA ALA A 267 4.31 5.42 -20.65
C ALA A 267 4.90 6.64 -21.39
N LEU A 268 4.78 6.68 -22.72
CA LEU A 268 5.23 7.81 -23.53
C LEU A 268 4.49 9.10 -23.20
N ALA A 269 3.16 9.04 -23.10
CA ALA A 269 2.34 10.19 -22.69
C ALA A 269 2.70 10.67 -21.28
N ALA A 270 2.96 9.75 -20.36
CA ALA A 270 3.37 10.06 -18.99
C ALA A 270 4.76 10.73 -18.94
N LEU A 271 5.69 10.34 -19.82
CA LEU A 271 7.00 11.00 -19.94
C LEU A 271 6.88 12.42 -20.51
N ALA A 272 6.10 12.59 -21.58
CA ALA A 272 5.85 13.88 -22.19
C ALA A 272 5.19 14.85 -21.18
N PHE A 273 4.17 14.38 -20.46
CA PHE A 273 3.46 15.21 -19.49
C PHE A 273 4.32 15.52 -18.25
N ARG A 274 4.87 14.49 -17.58
CA ARG A 274 5.52 14.67 -16.27
C ARG A 274 6.91 15.30 -16.36
N ARG A 275 7.65 15.11 -17.47
CA ARG A 275 9.02 15.63 -17.62
C ARG A 275 9.12 16.88 -18.50
N GLU A 276 8.36 16.92 -19.59
CA GLU A 276 8.42 18.04 -20.55
C GLU A 276 7.26 19.03 -20.38
N GLY A 277 6.23 18.68 -19.59
CA GLY A 277 5.04 19.51 -19.40
C GLY A 277 4.08 19.51 -20.59
N TRP A 278 4.23 18.56 -21.52
CA TRP A 278 3.43 18.48 -22.74
C TRP A 278 2.09 17.77 -22.45
N PRO A 279 0.93 18.44 -22.53
CA PRO A 279 -0.35 17.79 -22.40
C PRO A 279 -0.59 16.81 -23.58
N PRO A 280 -1.28 15.69 -23.37
CA PRO A 280 -1.64 14.80 -24.48
C PRO A 280 -2.39 15.57 -25.58
N ALA A 281 -1.86 15.54 -26.80
CA ALA A 281 -2.49 16.17 -27.97
C ALA A 281 -3.78 15.46 -28.44
N VAL A 282 -4.14 14.35 -27.76
CA VAL A 282 -5.25 13.46 -28.10
C VAL A 282 -6.07 13.18 -26.85
N GLU A 283 -7.38 13.32 -26.95
CA GLU A 283 -8.33 12.84 -25.94
C GLU A 283 -8.68 11.37 -26.24
N SER A 284 -8.27 10.46 -25.37
CA SER A 284 -8.57 9.03 -25.53
C SER A 284 -8.77 8.34 -24.19
N GLY A 285 -9.75 7.44 -24.12
CA GLY A 285 -9.93 6.58 -22.94
C GLY A 285 -8.79 5.58 -22.72
N TYR A 286 -7.90 5.40 -23.72
CA TYR A 286 -6.66 4.63 -23.55
C TYR A 286 -5.61 5.34 -22.70
N LEU A 287 -5.82 6.62 -22.37
CA LEU A 287 -4.92 7.44 -21.57
C LEU A 287 -5.61 7.85 -20.25
N PRO A 288 -5.79 6.93 -19.28
CA PRO A 288 -6.33 7.27 -17.98
C PRO A 288 -5.50 8.38 -17.32
N ALA A 289 -6.19 9.38 -16.77
CA ALA A 289 -5.53 10.58 -16.26
C ALA A 289 -4.49 10.25 -15.19
N ALA A 290 -4.80 9.37 -14.23
CA ALA A 290 -3.87 8.99 -13.17
C ALA A 290 -2.59 8.33 -13.67
N LEU A 291 -2.64 7.60 -14.79
CA LEU A 291 -1.46 6.92 -15.34
C LEU A 291 -0.56 7.87 -16.15
N VAL A 292 -1.13 8.92 -16.73
CA VAL A 292 -0.39 9.93 -17.50
C VAL A 292 0.16 11.02 -16.60
N THR A 293 -0.67 11.57 -15.72
CA THR A 293 -0.28 12.70 -14.86
C THR A 293 0.40 12.25 -13.56
N GLY A 294 0.38 10.95 -13.29
CA GLY A 294 0.65 10.36 -11.98
C GLY A 294 -0.60 10.45 -11.09
N VAL A 295 -0.71 9.52 -10.13
CA VAL A 295 -1.63 9.71 -8.99
C VAL A 295 -1.07 10.87 -8.18
N ARG A 296 -1.33 12.10 -8.64
CA ARG A 296 -1.08 13.31 -7.86
C ARG A 296 -2.06 13.29 -6.70
N THR A 297 -1.72 12.56 -5.64
CA THR A 297 -2.23 12.93 -4.33
C THR A 297 -1.69 14.31 -4.08
N GLU A 298 -2.59 15.21 -3.72
CA GLU A 298 -2.38 16.64 -3.77
C GLU A 298 -1.50 17.10 -2.55
N GLY A 299 -0.67 16.18 -2.04
CA GLY A 299 0.00 16.22 -0.75
C GLY A 299 -0.98 15.99 0.42
N PRO A 300 -0.46 15.77 1.63
CA PRO A 300 -1.29 15.88 2.83
C PRO A 300 -1.85 17.30 2.94
N ARG A 301 -3.06 17.46 3.49
CA ARG A 301 -3.69 18.77 3.71
C ARG A 301 -2.88 19.65 4.67
N VAL A 302 -2.07 19.01 5.53
CA VAL A 302 -1.18 19.66 6.50
C VAL A 302 0.09 18.83 6.73
N GLY A 303 1.23 19.50 6.82
CA GLY A 303 2.49 18.90 7.23
C GLY A 303 2.62 18.74 8.76
N PRO A 304 3.70 18.13 9.26
CA PRO A 304 3.91 17.94 10.69
C PRO A 304 3.85 19.23 11.50
N TYR A 305 3.23 19.15 12.69
CA TYR A 305 3.15 20.27 13.64
C TYR A 305 2.54 21.56 13.05
N GLY A 306 1.50 21.43 12.25
CA GLY A 306 0.74 22.54 11.68
C GLY A 306 1.42 23.27 10.52
N ARG A 307 2.53 22.73 10.00
CA ARG A 307 3.29 23.34 8.90
C ARG A 307 2.62 23.08 7.56
N ASP A 308 2.89 23.95 6.59
CA ASP A 308 2.54 23.76 5.18
C ASP A 308 1.04 23.43 4.95
N LYS A 309 0.16 24.04 5.76
CA LYS A 309 -1.29 23.92 5.58
C LYS A 309 -1.69 24.41 4.19
N ARG A 310 -2.40 23.56 3.46
CA ARG A 310 -2.89 23.93 2.13
C ARG A 310 -4.02 24.95 2.26
N GLU A 311 -3.84 26.11 1.65
CA GLU A 311 -4.81 27.21 1.69
C GLU A 311 -6.21 26.76 1.25
N ALA A 312 -6.31 25.94 0.20
CA ALA A 312 -7.58 25.42 -0.29
C ALA A 312 -8.29 24.52 0.74
N ALA A 313 -7.54 23.67 1.45
CA ALA A 313 -8.10 22.77 2.46
C ALA A 313 -8.55 23.53 3.72
N VAL A 314 -7.79 24.57 4.12
CA VAL A 314 -8.20 25.49 5.20
C VAL A 314 -9.48 26.24 4.83
N ALA A 315 -9.57 26.76 3.61
CA ALA A 315 -10.76 27.44 3.11
C ALA A 315 -11.98 26.50 3.07
N GLU A 316 -11.78 25.25 2.64
CA GLU A 316 -12.82 24.22 2.63
C GLU A 316 -13.31 23.90 4.05
N LEU A 317 -12.40 23.71 5.01
CA LEU A 317 -12.76 23.47 6.41
C LEU A 317 -13.57 24.64 6.99
N ALA A 318 -13.14 25.88 6.72
CA ALA A 318 -13.84 27.08 7.17
C ALA A 318 -15.24 27.23 6.54
N ALA A 319 -15.40 26.82 5.28
CA ALA A 319 -16.66 26.92 4.56
C ALA A 319 -17.65 25.80 4.91
N ALA A 320 -17.17 24.56 5.04
CA ALA A 320 -18.00 23.40 5.35
C ALA A 320 -18.48 23.38 6.81
N GLY A 321 -17.66 23.91 7.72
CA GLY A 321 -17.92 23.88 9.18
C GLY A 321 -17.73 22.49 9.80
N VAL A 322 -18.13 21.43 9.10
CA VAL A 322 -17.85 20.03 9.40
C VAL A 322 -17.41 19.31 8.13
N PHE A 323 -16.25 18.66 8.17
CA PHE A 323 -15.77 17.84 7.07
C PHE A 323 -16.40 16.44 7.13
N THR A 324 -16.95 15.94 6.03
CA THR A 324 -17.53 14.60 6.00
C THR A 324 -16.61 13.63 5.28
N VAL A 325 -16.23 12.54 5.96
CA VAL A 325 -15.49 11.42 5.34
C VAL A 325 -16.38 10.17 5.36
N THR A 326 -16.83 9.74 4.19
CA THR A 326 -17.71 8.57 4.05
C THR A 326 -16.92 7.26 4.11
N ARG A 327 -17.46 6.30 4.87
CA ARG A 327 -16.98 4.91 4.89
C ARG A 327 -17.72 4.11 3.83
N PRO A 328 -17.06 3.25 3.03
CA PRO A 328 -17.75 2.35 2.13
C PRO A 328 -18.68 1.39 2.88
N ALA A 329 -19.81 1.04 2.27
CA ALA A 329 -20.66 -0.03 2.78
C ALA A 329 -19.94 -1.39 2.62
N PHE A 330 -20.08 -2.26 3.62
CA PHE A 330 -19.46 -3.58 3.61
C PHE A 330 -20.46 -4.64 3.17
N ALA A 331 -20.27 -5.26 2.01
CA ALA A 331 -21.20 -6.31 1.52
C ALA A 331 -21.36 -7.49 2.50
N TRP A 332 -20.35 -7.72 3.35
CA TRP A 332 -20.38 -8.79 4.34
C TRP A 332 -21.25 -8.49 5.57
N THR A 333 -21.69 -7.26 5.82
CA THR A 333 -22.62 -6.98 6.94
C THR A 333 -24.01 -7.56 6.70
N ASP A 334 -24.39 -7.78 5.44
CA ASP A 334 -25.70 -8.36 5.10
C ASP A 334 -25.70 -9.90 5.22
N THR A 335 -24.53 -10.52 5.21
CA THR A 335 -24.37 -11.98 5.06
C THR A 335 -23.65 -12.66 6.22
N ARG A 336 -22.77 -11.96 6.94
CA ARG A 336 -22.02 -12.51 8.08
C ARG A 336 -22.80 -12.34 9.38
N ASP A 337 -22.63 -13.34 10.24
CA ASP A 337 -23.15 -13.32 11.61
C ASP A 337 -22.32 -12.37 12.48
N ASP A 338 -22.94 -11.29 12.93
CA ASP A 338 -22.33 -10.27 13.79
C ASP A 338 -22.03 -10.77 15.23
N GLY A 339 -22.58 -11.93 15.62
CA GLY A 339 -22.48 -12.50 16.95
C GLY A 339 -21.29 -13.45 17.14
N VAL A 340 -20.48 -13.71 16.11
CA VAL A 340 -19.31 -14.60 16.21
C VAL A 340 -18.36 -14.16 17.32
N TYR A 341 -18.02 -12.86 17.35
CA TYR A 341 -17.11 -12.32 18.36
C TYR A 341 -17.75 -12.22 19.75
N ASP A 342 -19.07 -12.02 19.83
CA ASP A 342 -19.80 -12.08 21.11
C ASP A 342 -19.72 -13.47 21.72
N ARG A 343 -20.05 -14.53 20.95
CA ARG A 343 -19.98 -15.91 21.44
C ARG A 343 -18.56 -16.34 21.80
N LEU A 344 -17.55 -15.87 21.05
CA LEU A 344 -16.14 -16.10 21.40
C LEU A 344 -15.78 -15.43 22.74
N THR A 345 -16.27 -14.21 22.96
CA THR A 345 -16.06 -13.46 24.20
C THR A 345 -16.76 -14.13 25.38
N GLU A 346 -18.02 -14.51 25.23
CA GLU A 346 -18.80 -15.25 26.25
C GLU A 346 -18.10 -16.56 26.64
N ARG A 347 -17.62 -17.33 25.66
CA ARG A 347 -16.88 -18.58 25.92
C ARG A 347 -15.62 -18.32 26.74
N LYS A 348 -14.86 -17.28 26.41
CA LYS A 348 -13.63 -16.91 27.15
C LYS A 348 -13.94 -16.41 28.56
N LEU A 349 -14.97 -15.59 28.73
CA LEU A 349 -15.38 -15.13 30.06
C LEU A 349 -15.90 -16.29 30.92
N ALA A 350 -16.57 -17.28 30.33
CA ALA A 350 -16.99 -18.50 31.03
C ALA A 350 -15.79 -19.33 31.49
N GLU A 351 -14.71 -19.41 30.71
CA GLU A 351 -13.45 -20.09 31.08
C GLU A 351 -12.81 -19.46 32.33
N PHE A 352 -12.92 -18.14 32.51
CA PHE A 352 -12.46 -17.46 33.74
C PHE A 352 -13.31 -17.83 34.98
N GLY A 353 -14.49 -18.40 34.76
CA GLY A 353 -15.40 -18.88 35.78
C GLY A 353 -15.18 -20.33 36.20
N ASP A 354 -14.47 -21.10 35.38
CA ASP A 354 -14.32 -22.53 35.54
C ASP A 354 -13.24 -22.86 36.59
N PRO A 355 -13.58 -23.55 37.69
CA PRO A 355 -12.61 -23.93 38.72
C PRO A 355 -11.52 -24.88 38.22
N ASP A 356 -11.76 -25.59 37.11
CA ASP A 356 -10.83 -26.54 36.51
C ASP A 356 -10.00 -25.92 35.37
N ALA A 357 -10.17 -24.62 35.07
CA ALA A 357 -9.43 -23.95 34.02
C ALA A 357 -7.93 -23.79 34.34
N ASP A 358 -7.09 -23.93 33.32
CA ASP A 358 -5.66 -23.69 33.43
C ASP A 358 -5.37 -22.17 33.49
N LEU A 359 -5.23 -21.66 34.72
CA LEU A 359 -4.95 -20.24 34.98
C LEU A 359 -3.62 -19.76 34.35
N ARG A 360 -2.63 -20.64 34.16
CA ARG A 360 -1.38 -20.28 33.44
C ARG A 360 -1.65 -20.12 31.97
N LEU A 361 -2.45 -21.00 31.36
CA LEU A 361 -2.86 -20.85 29.96
C LEU A 361 -3.68 -19.58 29.77
N ILE A 362 -4.64 -19.29 30.65
CA ILE A 362 -5.41 -18.04 30.63
C ILE A 362 -4.47 -16.83 30.63
N ALA A 363 -3.52 -16.77 31.57
CA ALA A 363 -2.55 -15.67 31.67
C ALA A 363 -1.68 -15.51 30.40
N ARG A 364 -1.29 -16.61 29.75
CA ARG A 364 -0.57 -16.59 28.46
C ARG A 364 -1.43 -16.14 27.27
N MET A 365 -2.75 -16.30 27.35
CA MET A 365 -3.68 -16.00 26.26
C MET A 365 -4.34 -14.62 26.37
N LEU A 366 -4.11 -13.88 27.46
CA LEU A 366 -4.62 -12.51 27.63
C LEU A 366 -4.27 -11.58 26.45
N PRO A 367 -3.01 -11.54 25.92
CA PRO A 367 -2.68 -10.64 24.80
C PRO A 367 -3.52 -10.91 23.55
N SER A 368 -3.78 -12.19 23.23
CA SER A 368 -4.65 -12.57 22.10
C SER A 368 -6.11 -12.14 22.32
N GLY A 369 -6.56 -12.04 23.58
CA GLY A 369 -7.86 -11.51 23.93
C GLY A 369 -8.04 -10.04 23.56
N ILE A 370 -6.99 -9.22 23.66
CA ILE A 370 -7.03 -7.79 23.32
C ILE A 370 -7.45 -7.61 21.85
N ARG A 371 -6.76 -8.30 20.93
CA ARG A 371 -7.06 -8.25 19.50
C ARG A 371 -8.48 -8.72 19.18
N GLN A 372 -8.95 -9.77 19.85
CA GLN A 372 -10.31 -10.26 19.68
C GLN A 372 -11.38 -9.24 20.10
N GLN A 373 -11.12 -8.48 21.17
CA GLN A 373 -12.04 -7.41 21.59
C GLN A 373 -12.02 -6.22 20.63
N VAL A 374 -10.87 -5.87 20.05
CA VAL A 374 -10.82 -4.86 18.97
C VAL A 374 -11.58 -5.32 17.73
N LEU A 375 -11.41 -6.58 17.31
CA LEU A 375 -12.19 -7.16 16.21
C LEU A 375 -13.69 -7.19 16.51
N ARG A 376 -14.08 -7.47 17.76
CA ARG A 376 -15.47 -7.39 18.23
C ARG A 376 -16.02 -5.97 18.07
N PHE A 377 -15.28 -4.97 18.54
CA PHE A 377 -15.63 -3.56 18.37
C PHE A 377 -15.81 -3.19 16.90
N GLN A 378 -14.83 -3.49 16.05
CA GLN A 378 -14.86 -3.16 14.63
C GLN A 378 -16.02 -3.86 13.89
N SER A 379 -16.25 -5.14 14.19
CA SER A 379 -17.40 -5.89 13.66
C SER A 379 -18.73 -5.24 14.05
N ARG A 380 -18.85 -4.72 15.28
CA ARG A 380 -20.06 -4.02 15.76
C ARG A 380 -20.20 -2.63 15.14
N ALA A 381 -19.11 -1.87 15.04
CA ALA A 381 -19.06 -0.56 14.39
C ALA A 381 -19.42 -0.61 12.89
N ALA A 382 -19.22 -1.75 12.23
CA ALA A 382 -19.69 -1.97 10.87
C ALA A 382 -21.22 -2.00 10.76
N HIS A 383 -21.91 -2.58 11.75
CA HIS A 383 -23.37 -2.70 11.79
C HIS A 383 -24.06 -1.49 12.45
N ASP A 384 -23.34 -0.77 13.32
CA ASP A 384 -23.81 0.42 14.04
C ASP A 384 -22.75 1.53 13.99
N PRO A 385 -22.68 2.29 12.88
CA PRO A 385 -21.70 3.38 12.70
C PRO A 385 -21.80 4.49 13.74
N GLU A 386 -22.97 4.70 14.34
CA GLU A 386 -23.21 5.77 15.32
C GLU A 386 -22.64 5.45 16.70
N GLY A 387 -22.35 4.17 16.98
CA GLY A 387 -21.78 3.72 18.25
C GLY A 387 -22.80 3.60 19.38
N THR A 388 -24.08 3.45 19.05
CA THR A 388 -25.18 3.36 20.00
C THR A 388 -25.27 2.00 20.70
N ASP A 389 -24.70 0.95 20.13
CA ASP A 389 -24.63 -0.39 20.70
C ASP A 389 -23.66 -0.40 21.89
N PRO A 390 -24.15 -0.65 23.13
CA PRO A 390 -23.31 -0.64 24.33
C PRO A 390 -22.19 -1.69 24.29
N ARG A 391 -22.32 -2.73 23.45
CA ARG A 391 -21.29 -3.76 23.27
C ARG A 391 -20.01 -3.22 22.62
N GLN A 392 -20.08 -2.11 21.89
CA GLN A 392 -18.89 -1.43 21.37
C GLN A 392 -18.01 -0.93 22.53
N LEU A 393 -18.64 -0.22 23.49
CA LEU A 393 -17.97 0.29 24.68
C LEU A 393 -17.48 -0.86 25.57
N GLU A 394 -18.28 -1.90 25.74
CA GLU A 394 -17.92 -3.11 26.50
C GLU A 394 -16.67 -3.78 25.91
N ALA A 395 -16.63 -3.97 24.58
CA ALA A 395 -15.49 -4.59 23.91
C ALA A 395 -14.19 -3.80 24.15
N LEU A 396 -14.23 -2.48 23.98
CA LEU A 396 -13.05 -1.63 24.21
C LEU A 396 -12.65 -1.59 25.69
N THR A 397 -13.60 -1.62 26.61
CA THR A 397 -13.33 -1.72 28.06
C THR A 397 -12.61 -3.04 28.38
N LEU A 398 -13.13 -4.17 27.88
CA LEU A 398 -12.50 -5.48 28.04
C LEU A 398 -11.10 -5.53 27.43
N ALA A 399 -10.88 -4.89 26.27
CA ALA A 399 -9.56 -4.80 25.66
C ALA A 399 -8.54 -4.12 26.59
N ALA A 400 -8.92 -3.00 27.23
CA ALA A 400 -8.08 -2.30 28.18
C ALA A 400 -7.81 -3.12 29.46
N GLU A 401 -8.83 -3.77 30.02
CA GLU A 401 -8.70 -4.65 31.19
C GLU A 401 -7.78 -5.84 30.93
N LEU A 402 -7.98 -6.54 29.80
CA LEU A 402 -7.14 -7.67 29.38
C LEU A 402 -5.67 -7.26 29.22
N ALA A 403 -5.42 -6.06 28.70
CA ALA A 403 -4.07 -5.57 28.51
C ALA A 403 -3.38 -5.19 29.82
N VAL A 404 -4.10 -4.56 30.75
CA VAL A 404 -3.60 -4.30 32.11
C VAL A 404 -3.26 -5.62 32.80
N ALA A 405 -4.15 -6.61 32.70
CA ALA A 405 -3.91 -7.94 33.25
C ALA A 405 -2.68 -8.62 32.60
N ALA A 406 -2.54 -8.53 31.28
CA ALA A 406 -1.39 -9.07 30.55
C ALA A 406 -0.06 -8.42 30.95
N CYS A 407 -0.04 -7.09 31.13
CA CYS A 407 1.14 -6.38 31.62
C CYS A 407 1.50 -6.81 33.05
N ALA A 408 0.49 -6.95 33.91
CA ALA A 408 0.70 -7.29 35.31
C ALA A 408 1.21 -8.73 35.50
N THR A 409 0.71 -9.70 34.71
CA THR A 409 1.20 -11.10 34.72
C THR A 409 2.56 -11.27 34.04
N SER A 410 2.95 -10.32 33.19
CA SER A 410 4.26 -10.31 32.50
C SER A 410 5.39 -9.70 33.34
N ALA A 411 5.07 -8.89 34.35
CA ALA A 411 6.06 -8.25 35.20
C ALA A 411 6.87 -9.27 36.03
N PRO A 412 8.21 -9.12 36.14
CA PRO A 412 9.04 -9.98 36.96
C PRO A 412 8.57 -9.95 38.42
N GLY A 413 8.58 -11.09 39.10
CA GLY A 413 8.24 -11.15 40.53
C GLY A 413 9.31 -10.43 41.37
N ASP A 414 8.91 -9.89 42.52
CA ASP A 414 9.78 -9.14 43.46
C ASP A 414 10.93 -9.98 44.09
N GLY A 415 11.23 -11.18 43.58
CA GLY A 415 12.13 -12.15 44.20
C GLY A 415 13.23 -12.76 43.32
N GLU A 416 13.32 -12.46 42.01
CA GLU A 416 14.31 -13.11 41.13
C GLU A 416 15.22 -12.10 40.43
N SER A 417 16.12 -11.49 41.21
CA SER A 417 17.41 -11.04 40.70
C SER A 417 18.42 -12.19 40.79
N GLY A 418 18.54 -12.98 39.71
CA GLY A 418 19.70 -13.83 39.51
C GLY A 418 19.44 -15.27 39.06
N GLY A 419 19.69 -15.51 37.77
CA GLY A 419 20.42 -16.69 37.29
C GLY A 419 19.73 -18.06 37.34
N GLY A 420 19.52 -18.62 36.14
CA GLY A 420 19.53 -20.07 35.92
C GLY A 420 18.16 -20.66 35.62
N GLY A 421 18.05 -21.27 34.44
CA GLY A 421 16.91 -22.10 34.07
C GLY A 421 16.71 -23.21 35.10
N GLY A 422 15.58 -23.18 35.77
CA GLY A 422 15.10 -24.23 36.65
C GLY A 422 13.59 -24.36 36.47
N GLU A 423 13.17 -25.47 35.88
CA GLU A 423 11.79 -25.94 35.99
C GLU A 423 11.46 -26.15 37.47
N GLY A 424 10.31 -25.64 37.93
CA GLY A 424 9.73 -25.99 39.23
C GLY A 424 9.90 -24.94 40.32
N GLY A 425 9.07 -23.90 40.26
CA GLY A 425 8.82 -22.97 41.37
C GLY A 425 7.33 -22.66 41.48
N GLU A 426 6.54 -23.59 42.02
CA GLU A 426 5.17 -23.34 42.49
C GLU A 426 5.24 -22.46 43.75
N GLY A 427 5.31 -21.14 43.59
CA GLY A 427 5.38 -20.26 44.76
C GLY A 427 5.44 -18.75 44.51
N GLY A 428 5.33 -18.27 43.27
CA GLY A 428 5.15 -16.84 43.03
C GLY A 428 3.74 -16.42 43.40
N ALA A 429 3.57 -15.43 44.29
CA ALA A 429 2.27 -14.84 44.59
C ALA A 429 1.57 -14.41 43.28
N GLY A 430 0.37 -14.92 43.06
CA GLY A 430 -0.44 -14.58 41.89
C GLY A 430 -0.80 -13.09 41.90
N VAL A 431 -1.16 -12.58 40.72
CA VAL A 431 -1.55 -11.20 40.50
C VAL A 431 -3.06 -11.12 40.49
N GLU A 432 -3.63 -10.30 41.36
CA GLU A 432 -5.04 -9.94 41.35
C GLU A 432 -5.33 -9.04 40.15
N VAL A 433 -6.24 -9.48 39.29
CA VAL A 433 -6.72 -8.74 38.12
C VAL A 433 -8.24 -8.73 38.08
N THR A 434 -8.82 -7.73 37.44
CA THR A 434 -10.26 -7.67 37.19
C THR A 434 -10.50 -7.63 35.69
N ILE A 435 -11.27 -8.58 35.18
CA ILE A 435 -11.61 -8.71 33.76
C ILE A 435 -13.11 -8.99 33.66
N GLY A 436 -13.85 -8.15 32.93
CA GLY A 436 -15.30 -8.27 32.77
C GLY A 436 -16.06 -8.23 34.09
N GLY A 437 -15.59 -7.42 35.05
CA GLY A 437 -16.14 -7.34 36.40
C GLY A 437 -15.83 -8.54 37.31
N ARG A 438 -15.01 -9.50 36.87
CA ARG A 438 -14.61 -10.67 37.66
C ARG A 438 -13.19 -10.51 38.19
N ALA A 439 -13.01 -10.68 39.50
CA ALA A 439 -11.69 -10.75 40.13
C ALA A 439 -11.06 -12.14 39.91
N LEU A 440 -9.81 -12.18 39.47
CA LEU A 440 -9.04 -13.38 39.22
C LEU A 440 -7.63 -13.23 39.81
N THR A 441 -7.14 -14.29 40.44
CA THR A 441 -5.73 -14.39 40.86
C THR A 441 -4.96 -15.19 39.82
N LEU A 442 -4.25 -14.50 38.91
CA LEU A 442 -3.53 -15.16 37.82
C LEU A 442 -2.03 -15.35 38.13
N PRO A 443 -1.42 -16.48 37.74
CA PRO A 443 0.01 -16.68 37.91
C PRO A 443 0.81 -15.73 37.01
N ARG A 444 2.00 -15.35 37.46
CA ARG A 444 2.97 -14.64 36.60
C ARG A 444 3.50 -15.62 35.54
N VAL A 445 3.50 -15.18 34.28
CA VAL A 445 3.90 -16.00 33.12
C VAL A 445 5.16 -15.48 32.43
N GLY A 446 5.74 -14.39 32.96
CA GLY A 446 6.91 -13.75 32.40
C GLY A 446 6.61 -12.90 31.15
N PRO A 447 7.62 -12.20 30.61
CA PRO A 447 7.44 -11.28 29.50
C PRO A 447 6.99 -12.01 28.22
N GLN A 448 5.97 -11.44 27.57
CA GLN A 448 5.45 -11.93 26.28
C GLN A 448 5.57 -10.83 25.20
N PRO A 449 6.79 -10.40 24.84
CA PRO A 449 7.02 -9.23 24.00
C PRO A 449 6.30 -9.35 22.66
N ASP A 450 6.52 -10.43 21.90
CA ASP A 450 5.95 -10.63 20.56
C ASP A 450 4.42 -10.55 20.51
N ARG A 451 3.75 -10.99 21.58
CA ARG A 451 2.29 -10.96 21.68
C ARG A 451 1.74 -9.62 22.15
N MET A 452 2.55 -8.83 22.86
CA MET A 452 2.17 -7.55 23.42
C MET A 452 2.51 -6.35 22.52
N VAL A 453 3.40 -6.50 21.53
CA VAL A 453 3.76 -5.43 20.57
C VAL A 453 2.52 -4.79 19.95
N THR A 454 1.63 -5.58 19.36
CA THR A 454 0.40 -5.07 18.73
C THR A 454 -0.70 -4.81 19.77
N GLY A 455 -0.80 -5.69 20.79
CA GLY A 455 -1.79 -5.58 21.86
C GLY A 455 -1.69 -4.30 22.69
N TRP A 456 -0.48 -3.78 22.95
CA TRP A 456 -0.30 -2.58 23.76
C TRP A 456 -0.89 -1.33 23.08
N THR A 457 -0.58 -1.10 21.80
CA THR A 457 -1.09 0.08 21.06
C THR A 457 -2.62 0.03 20.98
N SER A 458 -3.18 -1.13 20.64
CA SER A 458 -4.62 -1.35 20.66
C SER A 458 -5.26 -1.09 22.02
N ALA A 459 -4.62 -1.51 23.11
CA ALA A 459 -5.14 -1.30 24.45
C ALA A 459 -5.11 0.16 24.89
N VAL A 460 -4.04 0.90 24.55
CA VAL A 460 -3.96 2.34 24.77
C VAL A 460 -5.04 3.06 23.97
N GLY A 461 -5.22 2.68 22.70
CA GLY A 461 -6.31 3.20 21.87
C GLY A 461 -7.68 2.95 22.51
N ALA A 462 -7.95 1.71 22.92
CA ALA A 462 -9.20 1.36 23.59
C ALA A 462 -9.41 2.14 24.89
N ALA A 463 -8.38 2.27 25.74
CA ALA A 463 -8.45 3.03 26.99
C ALA A 463 -8.73 4.53 26.76
N LEU A 464 -8.15 5.11 25.69
CA LEU A 464 -8.43 6.49 25.28
C LEU A 464 -9.88 6.65 24.82
N VAL A 465 -10.40 5.73 24.00
CA VAL A 465 -11.78 5.81 23.50
C VAL A 465 -12.79 5.72 24.64
N VAL A 466 -12.62 4.77 25.58
CA VAL A 466 -13.57 4.60 26.70
C VAL A 466 -13.33 5.55 27.88
N GLY A 467 -12.29 6.38 27.83
CA GLY A 467 -11.94 7.30 28.93
C GLY A 467 -11.43 6.61 30.20
N ALA A 468 -10.88 5.39 30.08
CA ALA A 468 -10.40 4.57 31.20
C ALA A 468 -9.04 5.05 31.74
N ARG A 469 -9.04 6.15 32.50
CA ARG A 469 -7.83 6.80 33.03
C ARG A 469 -6.95 5.87 33.88
N GLU A 470 -7.55 5.08 34.77
CA GLU A 470 -6.78 4.18 35.64
C GLU A 470 -6.06 3.08 34.85
N GLN A 471 -6.75 2.47 33.89
CA GLN A 471 -6.18 1.48 32.98
C GLN A 471 -5.09 2.11 32.13
N LEU A 472 -5.32 3.31 31.61
CA LEU A 472 -4.33 4.05 30.83
C LEU A 472 -3.05 4.32 31.66
N ASP A 473 -3.17 4.79 32.89
CA ASP A 473 -2.01 5.03 33.78
C ASP A 473 -1.19 3.76 34.00
N ARG A 474 -1.87 2.61 34.21
CA ARG A 474 -1.22 1.30 34.36
C ARG A 474 -0.51 0.86 33.07
N LEU A 475 -1.13 1.08 31.90
CA LEU A 475 -0.52 0.74 30.61
C LEU A 475 0.69 1.62 30.30
N LEU A 476 0.62 2.92 30.64
CA LEU A 476 1.71 3.87 30.45
C LEU A 476 2.87 3.64 31.40
N ALA A 477 2.65 3.02 32.57
CA ALA A 477 3.72 2.63 33.48
C ALA A 477 4.72 1.65 32.86
N VAL A 478 4.29 0.87 31.85
CA VAL A 478 5.15 -0.02 31.07
C VAL A 478 5.95 0.77 30.03
N ASP A 479 7.26 0.57 29.99
CA ASP A 479 8.11 1.12 28.93
C ASP A 479 7.90 0.31 27.63
N PRO A 480 7.48 0.95 26.52
CA PRO A 480 7.29 0.27 25.24
C PRO A 480 8.54 -0.45 24.71
N ALA A 481 9.74 -0.07 25.14
CA ALA A 481 10.99 -0.73 24.78
C ALA A 481 11.06 -2.20 25.22
N VAL A 482 10.26 -2.59 26.23
CA VAL A 482 10.18 -3.97 26.74
C VAL A 482 9.60 -4.93 25.69
N PHE A 483 8.82 -4.44 24.72
CA PHE A 483 8.20 -5.28 23.68
C PHE A 483 9.16 -5.67 22.54
N GLY A 484 10.45 -5.40 22.67
CA GLY A 484 11.50 -5.98 21.83
C GLY A 484 12.15 -5.01 20.84
N THR A 485 13.35 -5.40 20.38
CA THR A 485 14.28 -4.59 19.57
C THR A 485 14.18 -4.83 18.06
N VAL A 486 13.48 -5.88 17.63
CA VAL A 486 13.52 -6.42 16.26
C VAL A 486 13.03 -5.41 15.21
N HIS A 487 12.25 -4.41 15.63
CA HIS A 487 11.70 -3.38 14.75
C HIS A 487 11.76 -1.97 15.33
N THR A 488 12.81 -1.61 16.09
CA THR A 488 12.93 -0.25 16.68
C THR A 488 12.84 0.90 15.67
N ALA A 489 13.17 0.64 14.40
CA ALA A 489 13.09 1.60 13.31
C ALA A 489 11.79 1.54 12.49
N SER A 490 10.86 0.61 12.79
CA SER A 490 9.59 0.52 12.05
C SER A 490 8.66 1.67 12.40
N VAL A 491 7.72 1.96 11.50
CA VAL A 491 6.72 3.02 11.70
C VAL A 491 5.90 2.74 12.96
N THR A 492 5.43 1.50 13.13
CA THR A 492 4.62 1.08 14.29
C THR A 492 5.37 1.22 15.61
N ALA A 493 6.65 0.85 15.67
CA ALA A 493 7.44 0.96 16.91
C ALA A 493 7.75 2.41 17.28
N THR A 494 8.13 3.22 16.30
CA THR A 494 8.44 4.64 16.50
C THR A 494 7.19 5.44 16.86
N TYR A 495 6.05 5.16 16.23
CA TYR A 495 4.73 5.71 16.60
C TYR A 495 4.34 5.34 18.03
N ARG A 496 4.53 4.08 18.44
CA ARG A 496 4.23 3.62 19.81
C ARG A 496 5.00 4.42 20.86
N ALA A 497 6.29 4.62 20.64
CA ALA A 497 7.13 5.43 21.53
C ALA A 497 6.63 6.89 21.58
N ALA A 498 6.29 7.47 20.42
CA ALA A 498 5.76 8.84 20.35
C ALA A 498 4.42 9.00 21.10
N LEU A 499 3.51 8.02 20.95
CA LEU A 499 2.23 8.00 21.65
C LEU A 499 2.43 7.89 23.16
N HIS A 500 3.35 7.02 23.61
CA HIS A 500 3.69 6.86 25.01
C HIS A 500 4.24 8.16 25.63
N ASP A 501 5.24 8.76 25.00
CA ASP A 501 5.86 10.01 25.48
C ASP A 501 4.82 11.13 25.58
N HIS A 502 3.94 11.27 24.57
CA HIS A 502 2.89 12.28 24.56
C HIS A 502 1.91 12.08 25.72
N LEU A 503 1.44 10.85 25.94
CA LEU A 503 0.44 10.55 26.95
C LEU A 503 0.98 10.63 28.39
N ARG A 504 2.29 10.41 28.60
CA ARG A 504 2.95 10.62 29.90
C ARG A 504 3.31 12.09 30.17
N GLY A 505 3.07 12.99 29.22
CA GLY A 505 3.44 14.40 29.33
C GLY A 505 4.95 14.65 29.23
N ALA A 506 5.71 13.71 28.67
CA ALA A 506 7.11 13.90 28.32
C ALA A 506 7.25 14.71 27.01
N ASP A 507 8.48 15.11 26.66
CA ASP A 507 8.72 15.73 25.35
C ASP A 507 8.65 14.66 24.24
N ALA A 508 7.49 14.57 23.60
CA ALA A 508 7.21 13.61 22.55
C ALA A 508 7.82 13.97 21.18
N ARG A 509 8.27 15.22 20.98
CA ARG A 509 8.72 15.69 19.65
C ARG A 509 9.84 14.84 19.04
N PRO A 510 10.91 14.46 19.78
CA PRO A 510 11.95 13.61 19.22
C PRO A 510 11.44 12.23 18.78
N ALA A 511 10.45 11.67 19.48
CA ALA A 511 9.85 10.39 19.14
C ALA A 511 8.89 10.51 17.94
N VAL A 512 8.09 11.58 17.88
CA VAL A 512 7.25 11.91 16.72
C VAL A 512 8.10 12.12 15.46
N ASP A 513 9.22 12.84 15.55
CA ASP A 513 10.12 13.06 14.41
C ASP A 513 10.69 11.73 13.88
N ARG A 514 11.02 10.78 14.77
CA ARG A 514 11.43 9.43 14.36
C ARG A 514 10.29 8.68 13.66
N ALA A 515 9.05 8.81 14.15
CA ALA A 515 7.88 8.19 13.56
C ALA A 515 7.56 8.76 12.17
N LEU A 516 7.67 10.07 11.99
CA LEU A 516 7.50 10.76 10.72
C LEU A 516 8.59 10.33 9.72
N ALA A 517 9.85 10.29 10.13
CA ALA A 517 10.95 9.82 9.27
C ALA A 517 10.82 8.33 8.92
N ALA A 518 10.30 7.50 9.84
CA ALA A 518 10.02 6.10 9.56
C ALA A 518 8.89 5.94 8.55
N ARG A 519 7.81 6.73 8.71
CA ARG A 519 6.71 6.79 7.76
C ARG A 519 7.19 7.20 6.38
N GLU A 520 7.97 8.28 6.27
CA GLU A 520 8.51 8.77 5.00
C GLU A 520 9.32 7.69 4.26
N ARG A 521 10.15 6.92 4.99
CA ARG A 521 10.90 5.78 4.44
C ARG A 521 10.01 4.61 4.00
N ALA A 522 8.81 4.50 4.56
CA ALA A 522 7.85 3.44 4.24
C ALA A 522 6.85 3.86 3.14
N LEU A 523 6.74 5.16 2.82
CA LEU A 523 5.84 5.64 1.77
C LEU A 523 6.13 4.93 0.43
N GLY A 524 5.06 4.53 -0.24
CA GLY A 524 5.13 3.87 -1.55
C GLY A 524 5.34 2.36 -1.51
N ARG A 525 5.51 1.75 -0.33
CA ARG A 525 5.36 0.32 -0.12
C ARG A 525 3.93 0.03 0.32
N ASP A 526 3.27 -0.91 -0.33
CA ASP A 526 2.02 -1.42 0.22
C ASP A 526 2.35 -2.31 1.42
N SER A 527 1.54 -2.22 2.47
CA SER A 527 1.71 -3.03 3.68
C SER A 527 0.38 -3.66 4.02
N ASP A 528 0.39 -4.82 4.68
CA ASP A 528 -0.83 -5.40 5.23
C ASP A 528 -1.38 -4.59 6.41
N GLU A 529 -0.51 -3.90 7.15
CA GLU A 529 -0.90 -3.07 8.27
C GLU A 529 -1.08 -1.61 7.85
N PRO A 530 -2.18 -0.95 8.26
CA PRO A 530 -2.36 0.46 7.97
C PRO A 530 -1.25 1.28 8.65
N CYS A 531 -0.75 2.29 7.92
CA CYS A 531 0.27 3.17 8.47
C CYS A 531 -0.28 3.92 9.70
N PRO A 532 0.39 3.88 10.86
CA PRO A 532 -0.06 4.62 12.03
C PRO A 532 -0.16 6.14 11.75
N PRO A 533 -1.12 6.86 12.35
CA PRO A 533 -1.42 8.25 12.02
C PRO A 533 -0.43 9.24 12.67
N ALA A 534 0.88 9.12 12.35
CA ALA A 534 1.95 9.93 12.94
C ALA A 534 1.79 11.43 12.67
N VAL A 535 1.27 11.82 11.50
CA VAL A 535 0.99 13.24 11.19
C VAL A 535 -0.12 13.76 12.10
N LEU A 536 -1.20 13.00 12.32
CA LEU A 536 -2.28 13.36 13.25
C LEU A 536 -1.77 13.52 14.68
N LEU A 537 -0.95 12.59 15.16
CA LEU A 537 -0.32 12.68 16.48
C LEU A 537 0.56 13.94 16.60
N SER A 538 1.29 14.32 15.55
CA SER A 538 2.11 15.54 15.56
C SER A 538 1.28 16.82 15.76
N GLN A 539 0.05 16.87 15.23
CA GLN A 539 -0.85 18.01 15.43
C GLN A 539 -1.34 18.09 16.88
N LEU A 540 -1.63 16.94 17.48
CA LEU A 540 -2.01 16.83 18.89
C LEU A 540 -0.86 17.27 19.81
N VAL A 541 0.38 16.88 19.52
CA VAL A 541 1.59 17.33 20.23
C VAL A 541 1.83 18.83 20.06
N ALA A 542 1.50 19.39 18.89
CA ALA A 542 1.58 20.83 18.65
C ALA A 542 0.44 21.64 19.29
N GLY A 543 -0.68 20.99 19.63
CA GLY A 543 -1.91 21.67 20.05
C GLY A 543 -2.57 22.48 18.92
N ASP A 544 -2.29 22.14 17.65
CA ASP A 544 -2.85 22.84 16.50
C ASP A 544 -4.20 22.23 16.11
N ALA A 545 -5.30 22.86 16.51
CA ALA A 545 -6.65 22.37 16.26
C ALA A 545 -7.03 22.34 14.77
N GLU A 546 -6.62 23.37 14.01
CA GLU A 546 -6.90 23.44 12.57
C GLU A 546 -6.07 22.39 11.83
N GLY A 547 -4.78 22.27 12.17
CA GLY A 547 -3.93 21.20 11.65
C GLY A 547 -4.46 19.81 12.01
N PHE A 548 -4.92 19.60 13.24
CA PHE A 548 -5.50 18.34 13.68
C PHE A 548 -6.72 17.95 12.85
N ALA A 549 -7.65 18.88 12.60
CA ALA A 549 -8.82 18.61 11.77
C ALA A 549 -8.45 18.19 10.34
N LEU A 550 -7.49 18.88 9.71
CA LEU A 550 -7.00 18.55 8.37
C LEU A 550 -6.30 17.17 8.34
N ALA A 551 -5.42 16.90 9.31
CA ALA A 551 -4.73 15.62 9.40
C ALA A 551 -5.67 14.46 9.74
N LEU A 552 -6.80 14.72 10.43
CA LEU A 552 -7.80 13.72 10.75
C LEU A 552 -8.53 13.26 9.49
N VAL A 553 -8.88 14.19 8.60
CA VAL A 553 -9.44 13.86 7.28
C VAL A 553 -8.44 13.00 6.51
N ASP A 554 -7.18 13.42 6.41
CA ASP A 554 -6.13 12.65 5.73
C ASP A 554 -5.98 11.23 6.30
N ALA A 555 -5.99 11.08 7.63
CA ALA A 555 -5.85 9.77 8.28
C ALA A 555 -7.06 8.84 8.04
N LEU A 556 -8.28 9.40 7.99
CA LEU A 556 -9.48 8.63 7.66
C LEU A 556 -9.52 8.21 6.19
N GLU A 557 -9.10 9.08 5.28
CA GLU A 557 -8.98 8.75 3.86
C GLU A 557 -7.87 7.72 3.62
N GLU A 558 -6.72 7.85 4.30
CA GLU A 558 -5.63 6.86 4.27
C GLU A 558 -6.11 5.49 4.78
N HIS A 559 -6.88 5.44 5.86
CA HIS A 559 -7.51 4.21 6.36
C HIS A 559 -8.47 3.63 5.31
N ARG A 560 -9.38 4.43 4.75
CA ARG A 560 -10.31 3.99 3.70
C ARG A 560 -9.57 3.43 2.48
N ASP A 561 -8.54 4.12 2.02
CA ASP A 561 -7.78 3.76 0.84
C ASP A 561 -6.99 2.46 1.07
N HIS A 562 -6.38 2.27 2.26
CA HIS A 562 -5.71 1.03 2.66
C HIS A 562 -6.62 -0.19 2.53
N TYR A 563 -7.84 -0.09 3.09
CA TYR A 563 -8.81 -1.18 3.08
C TYR A 563 -9.61 -1.28 1.78
N SER A 564 -9.41 -0.36 0.82
CA SER A 564 -10.03 -0.48 -0.51
C SER A 564 -9.28 -1.45 -1.43
N VAL A 565 -8.05 -1.85 -1.06
CA VAL A 565 -7.19 -2.73 -1.86
C VAL A 565 -7.56 -4.19 -1.62
N GLY A 566 -7.87 -4.91 -2.70
CA GLY A 566 -8.11 -6.36 -2.66
C GLY A 566 -9.12 -6.83 -1.61
N ASP A 567 -8.78 -7.92 -0.93
CA ASP A 567 -9.63 -8.57 0.08
C ASP A 567 -9.59 -7.88 1.45
N ARG A 568 -8.78 -6.82 1.61
CA ARG A 568 -8.71 -6.05 2.87
C ARG A 568 -10.08 -5.46 3.23
N SER A 569 -10.89 -5.11 2.24
CA SER A 569 -12.26 -4.62 2.42
C SER A 569 -13.20 -5.64 3.08
N GLU A 570 -12.87 -6.93 2.99
CA GLU A 570 -13.61 -8.01 3.65
C GLU A 570 -13.21 -8.18 5.12
N GLY A 571 -12.13 -7.58 5.57
CA GLY A 571 -11.71 -7.59 6.96
C GLY A 571 -12.60 -6.69 7.82
N VAL A 572 -12.95 -7.14 9.03
CA VAL A 572 -13.69 -6.28 9.97
C VAL A 572 -12.87 -5.05 10.37
N ASP A 573 -11.54 -5.13 10.28
CA ASP A 573 -10.63 -4.01 10.52
C ASP A 573 -10.91 -2.77 9.67
N ALA A 574 -11.46 -2.99 8.47
CA ALA A 574 -11.85 -1.92 7.58
C ALA A 574 -12.90 -1.00 8.23
N ALA A 575 -13.70 -1.48 9.17
CA ALA A 575 -14.82 -0.73 9.75
C ALA A 575 -14.40 0.46 10.62
N ALA A 576 -13.27 0.38 11.33
CA ALA A 576 -12.81 1.46 12.20
C ALA A 576 -11.30 1.39 12.46
N GLY A 577 -10.61 2.52 12.24
CA GLY A 577 -9.23 2.73 12.62
C GLY A 577 -9.10 3.14 14.09
N LEU A 578 -8.83 2.18 14.98
CA LEU A 578 -8.81 2.40 16.44
C LEU A 578 -7.87 3.54 16.86
N ASP A 579 -6.69 3.64 16.25
CA ASP A 579 -5.72 4.70 16.59
C ASP A 579 -6.23 6.09 16.18
N VAL A 580 -6.90 6.21 15.02
CA VAL A 580 -7.46 7.47 14.55
C VAL A 580 -8.61 7.92 15.47
N LEU A 581 -9.51 7.00 15.81
CA LEU A 581 -10.60 7.26 16.77
C LEU A 581 -10.05 7.64 18.15
N ALA A 582 -9.05 6.93 18.65
CA ALA A 582 -8.43 7.21 19.94
C ALA A 582 -7.80 8.61 20.01
N LEU A 583 -7.11 9.04 18.94
CA LEU A 583 -6.57 10.40 18.86
C LEU A 583 -7.66 11.46 18.77
N ALA A 584 -8.78 11.20 18.09
CA ALA A 584 -9.94 12.09 18.06
C ALA A 584 -10.60 12.23 19.45
N CYS A 585 -10.82 11.12 20.17
CA CYS A 585 -11.29 11.13 21.57
C CYS A 585 -10.32 11.91 22.47
N ARG A 586 -9.00 11.69 22.31
CA ARG A 586 -7.98 12.41 23.06
C ARG A 586 -7.98 13.91 22.78
N ALA A 587 -8.16 14.33 21.53
CA ALA A 587 -8.28 15.74 21.17
C ALA A 587 -9.49 16.39 21.85
N ARG A 588 -10.66 15.73 21.85
CA ARG A 588 -11.85 16.19 22.60
C ARG A 588 -11.59 16.29 24.10
N ALA A 589 -10.96 15.29 24.71
CA ALA A 589 -10.60 15.30 26.12
C ALA A 589 -9.63 16.45 26.50
N LEU A 590 -8.88 16.98 25.52
CA LEU A 590 -8.01 18.16 25.67
C LEU A 590 -8.72 19.48 25.33
N GLY A 591 -10.01 19.45 24.98
CA GLY A 591 -10.82 20.62 24.61
C GLY A 591 -10.61 21.10 23.17
N MET A 592 -9.95 20.30 22.31
CA MET A 592 -9.79 20.62 20.89
C MET A 592 -11.06 20.25 20.12
N PRO A 593 -11.52 21.10 19.18
CA PRO A 593 -12.65 20.76 18.33
C PRO A 593 -12.30 19.63 17.37
N VAL A 594 -13.27 18.75 17.11
CA VAL A 594 -13.19 17.70 16.09
C VAL A 594 -14.31 17.96 15.07
N PRO A 595 -14.09 18.85 14.08
CA PRO A 595 -15.10 19.23 13.09
C PRO A 595 -15.13 18.23 11.92
N VAL A 596 -15.10 16.93 12.21
CA VAL A 596 -15.09 15.87 11.21
C VAL A 596 -16.17 14.85 11.55
N ALA A 597 -17.09 14.61 10.62
CA ALA A 597 -18.13 13.59 10.71
C ALA A 597 -17.75 12.40 9.83
N SER A 598 -17.75 11.21 10.41
CA SER A 598 -17.43 9.98 9.70
C SER A 598 -17.98 8.76 10.42
N GLU A 599 -18.41 7.75 9.68
CA GLU A 599 -18.80 6.45 10.23
C GLU A 599 -17.61 5.66 10.80
N TYR A 600 -16.37 6.08 10.51
CA TYR A 600 -15.17 5.61 11.20
C TYR A 600 -15.01 6.20 12.61
N LEU A 601 -15.76 7.26 12.93
CA LEU A 601 -15.72 8.00 14.19
C LEU A 601 -17.12 8.00 14.86
N PRO A 602 -17.51 6.90 15.54
CA PRO A 602 -18.84 6.80 16.13
C PRO A 602 -19.12 7.95 17.12
N GLU A 603 -20.13 8.77 16.85
CA GLU A 603 -20.38 10.00 17.61
C GLU A 603 -20.72 9.68 19.08
N ALA A 604 -21.39 8.57 19.35
CA ALA A 604 -21.70 8.15 20.72
C ALA A 604 -20.43 7.89 21.56
N LEU A 605 -19.33 7.44 20.94
CA LEU A 605 -18.05 7.25 21.61
C LEU A 605 -17.26 8.55 21.73
N LEU A 606 -17.32 9.42 20.72
CA LEU A 606 -16.73 10.75 20.79
C LEU A 606 -17.39 11.63 21.87
N ALA A 607 -18.69 11.50 22.08
CA ALA A 607 -19.47 12.27 23.06
C ALA A 607 -19.16 11.93 24.53
N LEU A 608 -18.34 10.90 24.79
CA LEU A 608 -17.86 10.57 26.14
C LEU A 608 -16.80 11.57 26.66
N HIS A 609 -16.23 12.40 25.77
CA HIS A 609 -15.14 13.34 26.03
C HIS A 609 -15.55 14.77 25.67
#